data_AF-A0ABD5FNP7-F1
#
_entry.id   AF-A0ABD5FNP7-F1
#
_cell.length_a   1.000
_cell.length_b   1.000
_cell.length_c   1.000
_cell.angle_alpha   90.00
_cell.angle_beta   90.00
_cell.angle_gamma   90.00
#
_symmetry.space_group_name_H-M   'P 1'
#
loop_
_entity.id
_entity.type
_entity.pdbx_description
1 polymer ?
#
loop_
_entity_poly.entity_id
_entity_poly.type
_entity_poly.pdbx_seq_one_letter_code
_entity_poly.pdbx_strand_id
1 'polypeptide(L)' 'MKRIYYNEFHAILVDETARTYRFITSQEGKAYADQIGVKAIYRNALNQREEFLIELGYKRTR' A
#
# COMPACT_ATOMS: atom_id res chain seq x y z
N MET A 1 -11.87 -0.69 -2.51
CA MET A 1 -11.38 -1.44 -1.33
C MET A 1 -10.05 -0.81 -0.92
N LYS A 2 -9.80 -0.62 0.38
CA LYS A 2 -8.52 -0.06 0.87
C LYS A 2 -7.64 -1.17 1.43
N ARG A 3 -6.39 -1.23 0.99
CA ARG A 3 -5.38 -2.18 1.48
C ARG A 3 -4.21 -1.40 2.07
N ILE A 4 -3.66 -1.92 3.17
CA ILE A 4 -2.53 -1.29 3.85
C ILE A 4 -1.45 -2.33 4.03
N TYR A 5 -0.31 -2.09 3.41
CA TYR A 5 0.87 -2.91 3.58
C TYR A 5 1.95 -2.10 4.28
N TYR A 6 2.70 -2.72 5.18
CA TYR A 6 3.78 -2.03 5.91
C TYR A 6 5.01 -2.92 6.09
N ASN A 7 6.18 -2.30 6.20
CA ASN A 7 7.40 -2.95 6.67
C ASN A 7 7.93 -2.23 7.92
N GLU A 8 9.18 -2.49 8.30
CA GLU A 8 9.80 -1.88 9.49
C GLU A 8 9.74 -0.35 9.46
N PHE A 9 9.85 0.28 8.29
CA PHE A 9 10.04 1.73 8.17
C PHE A 9 8.84 2.45 7.54
N HIS A 10 8.20 1.84 6.55
CA HIS A 10 7.23 2.49 5.68
C HIS A 10 5.94 1.68 5.56
N ALA A 11 4.87 2.35 5.15
CA ALA A 11 3.63 1.75 4.71
C ALA A 11 3.18 2.32 3.36
N ILE A 12 2.44 1.50 2.62
CA ILE A 12 1.73 1.91 1.41
C ILE A 12 0.24 1.69 1.64
N LEU A 13 -0.52 2.76 1.47
CA LEU A 13 -1.97 2.73 1.38
C LEU A 13 -2.33 2.60 -0.09
N VAL A 14 -3.13 1.59 -0.41
CA VAL A 14 -3.65 1.37 -1.74
C VAL A 14 -5.16 1.55 -1.70
N ASP A 15 -5.68 2.47 -2.52
CA ASP A 15 -7.11 2.61 -2.78
C ASP A 15 -7.42 2.03 -4.16
N GLU A 16 -7.97 0.83 -4.18
CA GLU A 16 -8.28 0.11 -5.42
C GLU A 16 -9.44 0.75 -6.18
N THR A 17 -10.34 1.43 -5.47
CA THR A 17 -11.48 2.09 -6.09
C THR A 17 -11.04 3.36 -6.80
N ALA A 18 -10.19 4.15 -6.16
CA ALA A 18 -9.61 5.34 -6.75
C ALA A 18 -8.42 5.06 -7.68
N ARG A 19 -7.89 3.83 -7.68
CA ARG A 19 -6.65 3.44 -8.38
C ARG A 19 -5.45 4.30 -7.97
N THR A 20 -5.38 4.66 -6.69
CA THR A 20 -4.30 5.49 -6.15
C THR A 20 -3.53 4.76 -5.05
N TYR A 21 -2.31 5.21 -4.80
CA TYR A 21 -1.53 4.78 -3.66
C TYR A 21 -0.82 5.95 -2.99
N ARG A 22 -0.52 5.81 -1.69
CA ARG A 22 0.25 6.79 -0.92
C ARG A 22 1.27 6.09 -0.03
N PHE A 23 2.49 6.62 0.01
CA PHE A 23 3.51 6.22 0.98
C PHE A 23 3.41 7.06 2.23
N ILE A 24 3.44 6.40 3.38
CA ILE A 24 3.47 6.99 4.72
C ILE A 24 4.41 6.16 5.61
N THR A 25 4.62 6.58 6.85
CA THR A 25 5.41 5.79 7.81
C THR A 25 4.67 4.51 8.22
N SER A 26 5.41 3.50 8.70
CA SER A 26 4.80 2.25 9.21
C SER A 26 3.83 2.51 10.38
N GLN A 27 4.13 3.49 11.23
CA GLN A 27 3.29 3.91 12.34
C GLN A 27 1.97 4.54 11.87
N GLU A 28 2.04 5.50 10.95
CA GLU A 28 0.84 6.12 10.36
C GLU A 28 -0.01 5.09 9.61
N GLY A 29 0.63 4.14 8.90
CA GLY A 29 -0.07 3.04 8.23
C GLY A 29 -0.88 2.17 9.16
N LYS A 30 -0.30 1.75 10.28
CA LYS A 30 -1.00 0.97 11.31
C LYS A 30 -2.14 1.76 11.93
N ALA A 31 -1.89 3.00 12.34
CA ALA A 31 -2.90 3.86 12.93
C ALA A 31 -4.09 4.11 11.98
N TYR A 32 -3.80 4.34 10.69
CA TYR A 32 -4.84 4.48 9.67
C TYR A 32 -5.64 3.18 9.49
N ALA A 33 -4.98 2.03 9.53
CA ALA A 33 -5.64 0.73 9.42
C ALA A 33 -6.65 0.50 10.54
N ASP A 34 -6.24 0.79 11.77
CA ASP A 34 -7.10 0.72 12.95
C ASP A 34 -8.28 1.70 12.84
N GLN A 35 -8.03 2.93 12.36
CA GLN A 35 -9.07 3.95 12.18
C GLN A 35 -10.16 3.53 11.19
N ILE A 36 -9.80 2.88 10.08
CA ILE A 36 -10.75 2.48 9.05
C ILE A 36 -11.24 1.02 9.19
N GLY A 37 -10.83 0.34 10.27
CA GLY A 37 -11.24 -1.04 10.56
C GLY A 37 -10.72 -2.06 9.55
N VAL A 38 -9.55 -1.83 8.95
CA VAL A 38 -8.91 -2.79 8.04
C VAL A 38 -7.65 -3.37 8.66
N LYS A 39 -7.29 -4.58 8.26
CA LYS A 39 -6.05 -5.22 8.71
C LYS A 39 -4.85 -4.66 7.93
N ALA A 40 -3.87 -4.12 8.65
CA ALA A 40 -2.54 -3.85 8.08
C ALA A 40 -1.76 -5.17 7.91
N ILE A 41 -1.13 -5.37 6.75
CA ILE A 41 -0.40 -6.59 6.42
C ILE A 41 1.10 -6.29 6.34
N TYR A 42 1.91 -7.06 7.07
CA TYR A 42 3.37 -6.91 7.01
C TYR A 42 3.93 -7.45 5.70
N ARG A 43 4.54 -6.59 4.87
CA ARG A 43 5.15 -6.93 3.58
C ARG A 43 6.09 -5.81 3.11
N ASN A 44 7.13 -6.16 2.37
CA ASN A 44 8.10 -5.18 1.88
C ASN A 44 7.45 -4.19 0.90
N ALA A 45 7.46 -2.89 1.25
CA ALA A 45 6.71 -1.85 0.55
C ALA A 45 7.13 -1.63 -0.91
N LEU A 46 8.41 -1.83 -1.25
CA LEU A 46 8.94 -1.60 -2.60
C LEU A 46 8.25 -2.52 -3.63
N ASN A 47 8.07 -3.80 -3.29
CA ASN A 47 7.42 -4.77 -4.15
C ASN A 47 5.91 -4.47 -4.31
N GLN A 48 5.28 -3.84 -3.31
CA GLN A 48 3.83 -3.58 -3.33
C GLN A 48 3.44 -2.47 -4.31
N ARG A 49 4.26 -1.44 -4.46
CA ARG A 49 4.02 -0.42 -5.51
C ARG A 49 4.14 -1.03 -6.89
N GLU A 50 5.18 -1.83 -7.14
CA GLU A 50 5.38 -2.46 -8.44
C GLU A 50 4.24 -3.44 -8.76
N GLU A 51 3.85 -4.27 -7.79
CA GLU A 51 2.67 -5.16 -7.89
C GLU A 51 1.40 -4.35 -8.25
N PHE A 52 1.11 -3.27 -7.52
CA PHE A 52 -0.07 -2.43 -7.78
C PHE A 52 -0.03 -1.76 -9.16
N LEU A 53 1.13 -1.25 -9.58
CA LEU A 53 1.27 -0.64 -10.90
C LEU A 53 1.07 -1.67 -12.02
N ILE A 54 1.60 -2.89 -11.85
CA ILE A 54 1.37 -4.00 -12.78
C ILE A 54 -0.12 -4.36 -12.84
N GLU A 55 -0.82 -4.44 -11.70
CA GLU A 55 -2.27 -4.66 -11.65
C GLU A 55 -3.06 -3.56 -12.40
N LEU A 56 -2.60 -2.31 -12.35
CA LEU A 56 -3.17 -1.20 -13.13
C LEU A 56 -2.82 -1.23 -14.63
N GLY A 57 -2.02 -2.19 -15.07
CA GLY A 57 -1.60 -2.34 -16.47
C GLY A 57 -0.36 -1.52 -16.84
N TYR A 58 0.35 -0.93 -15.88
CA TYR A 58 1.64 -0.31 -16.15
C TYR A 58 2.67 -1.40 -16.48
N LYS A 59 3.14 -1.40 -17.72
CA LYS A 59 4.29 -2.22 -18.12
C LYS A 59 5.55 -1.47 -17.74
N ARG A 60 6.47 -2.16 -17.06
CA ARG A 60 7.83 -1.67 -16.83
C ARG A 60 8.46 -1.47 -18.22
N THR A 61 8.54 -0.23 -18.70
CA THR A 61 9.30 0.07 -19.92
C THR A 61 10.76 -0.23 -19.62
N ARG A 62 11.30 -1.16 -20.41
CA ARG A 62 12.68 -1.65 -20.31
C ARG A 62 13.67 -0.60 -20.79
#